data_AF-A0A2D5MTK7-F1
#
_entry.id   AF-A0A2D5MTK7-F1
#
_cell.length_a   1.000
_cell.length_b   1.000
_cell.length_c   1.000
_cell.angle_alpha   90.00
_cell.angle_beta   90.00
_cell.angle_gamma   90.00
#
_symmetry.space_group_name_H-M   'P 1'
#
loop_
_entity.id
_entity.type
_entity.pdbx_description
1 polymer ?
#
loop_
_entity_poly.entity_id
_entity_poly.type
_entity_poly.pdbx_seq_one_letter_code
_entity_poly.pdbx_strand_id
1 'polypeptide(L)'
;MFVITIKDHPQGVYSVLDADDDRIIPIFVNRNDATRYVDLIEITNNNPPLEVVDVILEQMMQACSVSGQRFSIITEDDFIVPPETYDSLSKDTLEEPPKHG
;
A
#
# COMPACT_ATOMS: atom_id res chain seq x y z
N MET A 1 4.51 6.25 14.11
CA MET A 1 4.51 5.68 12.74
C MET A 1 3.11 5.15 12.48
N PHE A 2 2.77 4.86 11.23
CA PHE A 2 1.43 4.51 10.83
C PHE A 2 1.44 3.26 9.96
N VAL A 3 0.50 2.37 10.19
CA VAL A 3 0.26 1.18 9.36
C VAL A 3 -1.19 1.14 8.92
N ILE A 4 -1.47 0.33 7.93
CA ILE A 4 -2.81 0.14 7.42
C ILE A 4 -3.32 -1.20 7.92
N THR A 5 -4.52 -1.22 8.48
CA THR A 5 -5.20 -2.45 8.90
C THR A 5 -6.57 -2.54 8.25
N ILE A 6 -7.14 -3.73 8.28
CA ILE A 6 -8.58 -3.89 8.03
C ILE A 6 -9.32 -3.17 9.16
N LYS A 7 -10.33 -2.38 8.79
CA LYS A 7 -11.16 -1.63 9.73
C LYS A 7 -11.77 -2.55 10.79
N ASP A 8 -11.70 -2.12 12.05
CA ASP A 8 -12.17 -2.88 13.22
C ASP A 8 -11.42 -4.21 13.46
N HIS A 9 -10.31 -4.43 12.75
CA HIS A 9 -9.51 -5.66 12.79
C HIS A 9 -8.00 -5.35 12.88
N PRO A 10 -7.49 -4.97 14.07
CA PRO A 10 -6.09 -4.53 14.24
C PRO A 10 -5.04 -5.63 13.95
N GLN A 11 -5.43 -6.91 13.98
CA GLN A 11 -4.57 -8.03 13.62
C GLN A 11 -4.45 -8.23 12.09
N GLY A 12 -5.35 -7.63 11.32
CA GLY A 12 -5.39 -7.71 9.86
C GLY A 12 -4.52 -6.63 9.22
N VAL A 13 -3.21 -6.70 9.42
CA VAL A 13 -2.27 -5.74 8.84
C VAL A 13 -2.22 -5.90 7.32
N TYR A 14 -2.41 -4.80 6.60
CA TYR A 14 -2.30 -4.77 5.15
C TYR A 14 -0.83 -4.99 4.72
N SER A 15 -0.64 -5.81 3.68
CA SER A 15 0.67 -6.09 3.09
C SER A 15 0.57 -6.11 1.58
N VAL A 16 1.66 -5.72 0.93
CA VAL A 16 1.87 -5.87 -0.52
C VAL A 16 2.79 -7.05 -0.79
N LEU A 17 2.69 -7.61 -1.99
CA LEU A 17 3.64 -8.60 -2.48
C LEU A 17 4.75 -7.89 -3.25
N ASP A 18 5.99 -8.31 -3.07
CA ASP A 18 7.08 -7.90 -3.95
C ASP A 18 7.22 -8.84 -5.16
N ALA A 19 8.26 -8.63 -5.96
CA ALA A 19 8.51 -9.42 -7.17
C ALA A 19 8.76 -10.91 -6.90
N ASP A 20 9.10 -11.28 -5.67
CA ASP A 20 9.38 -12.64 -5.23
C ASP A 20 8.20 -13.25 -4.44
N ASP A 21 7.00 -12.64 -4.51
CA ASP A 21 5.79 -13.02 -3.76
C ASP A 21 5.94 -12.94 -2.23
N ASP A 22 6.93 -12.19 -1.75
CA ASP A 22 7.11 -11.99 -0.31
C ASP A 22 6.21 -10.86 0.19
N ARG A 23 5.61 -11.08 1.37
CA ARG A 23 4.75 -10.09 2.03
C ARG A 23 5.58 -8.99 2.68
N ILE A 24 5.35 -7.77 2.23
CA ILE A 24 5.94 -6.55 2.78
C ILE A 24 4.85 -5.70 3.42
N ILE A 25 5.04 -5.36 4.69
CA ILE A 25 4.17 -4.43 5.43
C ILE A 25 4.70 -3.00 5.23
N PRO A 26 3.94 -2.11 4.56
CA PRO A 26 4.31 -0.70 4.48
C PRO A 26 4.05 0.01 5.81
N ILE A 27 5.07 0.69 6.34
CA ILE A 27 5.00 1.49 7.56
C ILE A 27 5.31 2.94 7.19
N PHE A 28 4.35 3.83 7.39
CA PHE A 28 4.47 5.24 7.02
C PHE A 28 4.98 6.08 8.19
N VAL A 29 5.90 7.00 7.90
CA VAL A 29 6.33 8.02 8.87
C VAL A 29 5.26 9.11 9.00
N ASN A 30 4.62 9.49 7.89
CA ASN A 30 3.63 10.55 7.83
C ASN A 30 2.22 9.98 7.67
N ARG A 31 1.27 10.49 8.48
CA ARG A 31 -0.13 10.02 8.48
C ARG A 31 -0.86 10.35 7.19
N ASN A 32 -0.59 11.52 6.61
CA ASN A 32 -1.27 11.99 5.41
C ASN A 32 -0.92 11.10 4.20
N ASP A 33 0.33 10.65 4.10
CA ASP A 33 0.73 9.70 3.06
C ASP A 33 0.04 8.35 3.22
N ALA A 34 -0.06 7.85 4.46
CA ALA A 34 -0.83 6.63 4.74
C ALA A 34 -2.31 6.77 4.37
N THR A 35 -2.95 7.89 4.72
CA THR A 35 -4.35 8.16 4.39
C THR A 35 -4.55 8.23 2.87
N ARG A 36 -3.72 8.98 2.16
CA ARG A 36 -3.78 9.07 0.69
C ARG A 36 -3.59 7.70 0.05
N TYR A 37 -2.71 6.87 0.58
CA TYR A 37 -2.48 5.52 0.08
C TYR A 37 -3.71 4.61 0.27
N VAL A 38 -4.39 4.71 1.42
CA VAL A 38 -5.68 4.02 1.67
C VAL A 38 -6.75 4.48 0.69
N ASP A 39 -6.91 5.80 0.51
CA ASP A 39 -7.90 6.37 -0.41
C ASP A 39 -7.69 5.83 -1.84
N LEU A 40 -6.45 5.73 -2.30
CA LEU A 40 -6.11 5.16 -3.60
C LEU A 40 -6.52 3.68 -3.72
N ILE A 41 -6.29 2.88 -2.67
CA ILE A 41 -6.66 1.47 -2.64
C ILE A 41 -8.18 1.29 -2.69
N GLU A 42 -8.94 2.10 -1.94
CA GLU A 42 -10.40 2.01 -1.87
C GLU A 42 -11.07 2.38 -3.21
N ILE A 43 -10.43 3.27 -3.99
CA ILE A 43 -10.94 3.68 -5.30
C ILE A 43 -10.74 2.59 -6.36
N THR A 44 -9.62 1.87 -6.32
CA THR A 44 -9.26 0.93 -7.39
C THR A 44 -9.79 -0.48 -7.16
N ASN A 45 -10.11 -0.86 -5.92
CA ASN A 45 -10.30 -2.26 -5.55
C ASN A 45 -11.57 -2.51 -4.73
N ASN A 46 -12.11 -3.72 -4.84
CA ASN A 46 -13.19 -4.22 -3.98
C ASN A 46 -12.61 -4.78 -2.65
N ASN A 47 -11.70 -4.04 -2.03
CA ASN A 47 -11.01 -4.43 -0.80
C ASN A 47 -11.93 -4.29 0.43
N PRO A 48 -11.64 -5.01 1.53
CA PRO A 48 -12.30 -4.73 2.80
C PRO A 48 -12.01 -3.28 3.23
N PRO A 49 -12.89 -2.64 4.02
CA PRO A 49 -12.64 -1.29 4.51
C PRO A 49 -11.30 -1.24 5.26
N LEU A 50 -10.48 -0.25 4.97
CA LEU A 50 -9.16 -0.10 5.57
C LEU A 50 -9.14 1.09 6.52
N GLU A 51 -8.21 1.08 7.47
CA GLU A 51 -7.97 2.21 8.36
C GLU A 51 -6.48 2.41 8.64
N VAL A 52 -6.11 3.65 8.94
CA VAL A 52 -4.75 4.02 9.34
C VAL A 52 -4.65 3.99 10.86
N VAL A 53 -3.75 3.17 11.38
CA VAL A 53 -3.53 2.96 12.81
C VAL A 53 -2.13 3.44 13.21
N ASP A 54 -2.07 4.10 14.37
CA ASP A 54 -0.83 4.59 14.96
C ASP A 54 -0.08 3.44 15.63
N VAL A 55 1.20 3.29 15.30
CA VAL A 55 2.08 2.24 15.84
C VAL A 55 3.42 2.80 16.28
N ILE A 56 4.02 2.08 17.23
CA ILE A 56 5.37 2.33 17.73
C ILE A 56 6.34 1.43 16.97
N LEU A 57 7.45 2.00 16.47
CA LEU A 57 8.46 1.26 15.68
C LEU A 57 8.97 0.02 16.40
N GLU A 58 9.26 0.11 17.70
CA GLU A 58 9.77 -1.01 18.50
C GLU A 58 8.80 -2.20 18.51
N GLN A 59 7.49 -1.93 18.63
CA GLN A 59 6.45 -2.96 18.60
C GLN A 59 6.39 -3.62 17.22
N MET A 60 6.51 -2.84 16.15
CA MET A 60 6.53 -3.35 14.78
C MET A 60 7.76 -4.21 14.51
N MET A 61 8.95 -3.77 14.94
CA MET A 61 10.18 -4.53 14.80
C MET A 61 10.10 -5.87 15.53
N GLN A 62 9.57 -5.89 16.75
CA GLN A 62 9.39 -7.12 17.51
C GLN A 62 8.37 -8.05 16.84
N ALA A 63 7.22 -7.52 16.40
CA ALA A 63 6.19 -8.30 15.72
C ALA A 63 6.72 -8.94 14.43
N CYS A 64 7.40 -8.16 13.59
CA CYS A 64 7.98 -8.64 12.33
C CYS A 64 9.11 -9.64 12.56
N SER A 65 9.95 -9.42 13.58
CA SER A 65 11.01 -10.37 13.93
C SER A 65 10.46 -11.73 14.40
N VAL A 66 9.30 -11.75 15.07
CA VAL A 66 8.66 -12.98 15.54
C VAL A 66 7.90 -13.68 14.41
N SER A 67 7.22 -12.92 13.54
CA SER A 67 6.43 -13.46 12.43
C SER A 67 7.26 -13.81 11.20
N GLY A 68 8.50 -13.32 11.10
CA GLY A 68 9.36 -13.46 9.92
C GLY A 68 8.91 -12.59 8.74
N GLN A 69 7.97 -11.67 8.96
CA GLN A 69 7.46 -10.80 7.91
C GLN A 69 8.40 -9.63 7.65
N ARG A 70 8.52 -9.25 6.37
CA ARG A 70 9.28 -8.07 5.97
C ARG A 70 8.43 -6.82 6.12
N PHE A 71 9.07 -5.70 6.43
CA PHE A 71 8.43 -4.39 6.43
C PHE A 71 9.29 -3.38 5.68
N SER A 72 8.67 -2.33 5.16
CA SER A 72 9.34 -1.20 4.53
C SER A 72 8.89 0.09 5.19
N ILE A 73 9.85 0.95 5.55
CA ILE A 73 9.55 2.28 6.11
C ILE A 73 9.43 3.27 4.95
N ILE A 74 8.27 3.91 4.83
CA ILE A 74 7.95 4.90 3.83
C ILE A 74 8.05 6.29 4.47
N THR A 75 9.03 7.07 4.01
CA THR A 75 9.30 8.44 4.41
C THR A 75 8.53 9.44 3.55
N GLU A 76 8.55 10.71 3.91
CA GLU A 76 7.86 11.79 3.18
C GLU A 76 8.46 12.03 1.77
N ASP A 77 9.72 11.64 1.57
CA ASP A 77 10.41 11.76 0.28
C ASP A 77 10.14 10.54 -0.63
N ASP A 78 9.50 9.48 -0.12
CA ASP A 78 9.23 8.27 -0.87
C ASP A 78 7.93 8.38 -1.67
N PHE A 79 8.02 8.25 -2.99
CA PHE A 79 6.85 8.17 -3.87
C PHE A 79 6.42 6.72 -4.06
N ILE A 80 5.36 6.32 -3.34
CA ILE A 80 4.78 4.97 -3.40
C ILE A 80 3.39 4.99 -4.04
N VAL A 81 3.12 3.98 -4.88
CA VAL A 81 1.83 3.76 -5.53
C VAL A 81 1.40 2.32 -5.25
N PRO A 82 0.11 2.06 -4.95
CA PRO A 82 -0.37 0.70 -4.77
C PRO A 82 -0.16 -0.16 -6.03
N PRO A 83 0.21 -1.46 -5.87
CA PRO A 83 0.62 -2.32 -6.99
C PRO A 83 -0.46 -2.49 -8.07
N GLU A 84 -1.75 -2.46 -7.73
CA GLU A 84 -2.84 -2.64 -8.71
C GLU A 84 -3.22 -1.34 -9.46
N THR A 85 -2.75 -0.18 -9.00
CA THR A 85 -3.02 1.10 -9.67
C THR A 85 -2.27 1.21 -11.01
N TYR A 86 -1.11 0.54 -11.17
CA TYR A 86 -0.30 0.62 -12.39
C TYR A 86 -0.86 -0.20 -13.57
N ASP A 87 -1.48 -1.36 -13.30
CA ASP A 87 -1.98 -2.25 -14.35
C ASP A 87 -3.28 -1.73 -15.01
N SER A 88 -3.91 -0.74 -14.36
CA SER A 88 -5.10 -0.04 -14.86
C SER A 88 -4.75 1.17 -15.74
N LEU A 89 -3.66 1.88 -15.44
CA LEU A 89 -3.22 3.09 -16.17
C LEU A 89 -2.37 2.78 -17.41
N SER A 90 -1.79 1.59 -17.48
CA SER A 90 -0.94 1.15 -18.62
C SER A 90 -1.75 0.60 -19.80
N LYS A 91 -3.07 0.45 -19.65
CA LYS A 91 -3.96 -0.15 -20.66
C LYS A 91 -4.68 0.86 -21.55
N ASP A 92 -4.45 2.16 -21.37
CA ASP A 92 -4.78 3.13 -22.42
C ASP A 92 -3.80 2.93 -23.58
N THR A 93 -4.20 2.00 -24.43
CA THR A 93 -3.70 1.84 -25.79
C THR A 93 -3.74 3.24 -26.41
N LEU A 94 -2.57 3.80 -26.72
CA LEU A 94 -2.44 5.02 -27.51
C LEU A 94 -3.42 4.91 -28.69
N GLU A 95 -4.51 5.69 -28.67
CA GLU A 95 -5.47 5.71 -29.77
C GLU A 95 -4.68 5.96 -31.06
N GLU A 96 -4.81 5.06 -32.03
CA GLU A 96 -4.16 5.21 -33.32
C GLU A 96 -4.55 6.58 -33.89
N PRO A 97 -3.60 7.38 -34.39
CA PRO A 97 -3.92 8.68 -34.96
C PRO A 97 -4.94 8.49 -36.10
N PRO A 98 -5.94 9.38 -36.21
CA PRO A 98 -7.00 9.22 -37.19
C PRO A 98 -6.41 9.14 -38.60
N LYS A 99 -6.77 8.07 -39.32
CA LYS A 99 -6.39 7.90 -40.72
C LYS A 99 -7.09 8.97 -41.54
N HIS A 100 -6.34 10.00 -41.94
CA HIS A 100 -6.80 10.96 -42.94
C HIS A 100 -6.92 10.25 -44.29
N GLY A 101 -8.14 10.20 -44.82
CA GLY A 101 -8.43 9.82 -46.21
C GLY A 101 -8.37 11.01 -47.15
#